data_AF-A0A7V5K4X0-F1
#
_entry.id   AF-A0A7V5K4X0-F1
#
_cell.length_a   1.000
_cell.length_b   1.000
_cell.length_c   1.000
_cell.angle_alpha   90.00
_cell.angle_beta   90.00
_cell.angle_gamma   90.00
#
_symmetry.space_group_name_H-M   'P 1'
#
loop_
_entity.id
_entity.type
_entity.pdbx_description
1 polymer ?
#
loop_
_entity_poly.entity_id
_entity_poly.type
_entity_poly.pdbx_seq_one_letter_code
_entity_poly.pdbx_strand_id
1 'polypeptide(L)'
;MWITQDMEEIRGASRALVLKQGRIALEGKPQEIAGNPQLLSELGLEPPLSLELERVLIDRGMDEAARLVRGRAMEILGFGP
;
A
#
# COMPACT_ATOMS: atom_id res chain seq x y z
N MET A 1 -16.77 5.05 -1.84
CA MET A 1 -16.30 3.91 -1.03
C MET A 1 -15.93 2.81 -2.00
N TRP A 2 -14.67 2.40 -2.02
CA TRP A 2 -14.12 1.40 -2.93
C TRP A 2 -13.83 0.13 -2.13
N ILE A 3 -14.19 -1.05 -2.65
CA ILE A 3 -13.95 -2.35 -2.01
C ILE A 3 -13.15 -3.18 -2.99
N THR A 4 -12.01 -3.68 -2.55
CA THR A 4 -11.09 -4.44 -3.39
C THR A 4 -10.35 -5.47 -2.56
N GLN A 5 -9.89 -6.52 -3.22
CA GLN A 5 -8.93 -7.49 -2.68
C GLN A 5 -7.52 -7.26 -3.24
N ASP A 6 -7.38 -6.36 -4.22
CA ASP A 6 -6.07 -5.96 -4.72
C ASP A 6 -5.48 -4.91 -3.77
N MET A 7 -4.41 -5.29 -3.09
CA MET A 7 -3.72 -4.40 -2.16
C MET A 7 -3.04 -3.24 -2.89
N GLU A 8 -2.64 -3.36 -4.16
CA GLU A 8 -2.02 -2.25 -4.89
C GLU A 8 -2.96 -1.04 -5.00
N GLU A 9 -4.26 -1.28 -5.14
CA GLU A 9 -5.25 -0.22 -5.28
C GLU A 9 -5.36 0.69 -4.06
N ILE A 10 -4.92 0.23 -2.86
CA ILE A 10 -4.97 1.07 -1.66
C ILE A 10 -4.11 2.33 -1.78
N ARG A 11 -3.11 2.33 -2.69
CA ARG A 11 -2.23 3.49 -2.92
C ARG A 11 -2.98 4.74 -3.37
N GLY A 12 -4.07 4.57 -4.09
CA GLY A 12 -4.94 5.67 -4.54
C GLY A 12 -5.85 6.22 -3.44
N ALA A 13 -5.95 5.56 -2.30
CA ALA A 13 -6.90 5.92 -1.26
C ALA A 13 -6.36 7.00 -0.31
N SER A 14 -7.24 7.91 0.13
CA SER A 14 -6.90 8.83 1.24
C SER A 14 -7.00 8.16 2.61
N ARG A 15 -7.77 7.08 2.71
CA ARG A 15 -8.02 6.27 3.93
C ARG A 15 -8.38 4.86 3.50
N ALA A 16 -7.84 3.87 4.21
CA ALA A 16 -8.15 2.47 4.00
C ALA A 16 -8.65 1.82 5.30
N LEU A 17 -9.49 0.80 5.13
CA LEU A 17 -10.12 0.02 6.20
C LEU A 17 -9.87 -1.45 5.88
N VAL A 18 -9.29 -2.19 6.81
CA VAL A 18 -9.14 -3.64 6.71
C VAL A 18 -10.20 -4.30 7.56
N LEU A 19 -10.97 -5.20 6.97
CA LEU A 19 -12.00 -5.95 7.66
C LEU A 19 -11.52 -7.38 7.97
N LYS A 20 -11.74 -7.83 9.19
CA LYS A 20 -11.57 -9.24 9.60
C LYS A 20 -12.79 -9.68 10.38
N GLN A 21 -13.45 -10.75 9.93
CA GLN A 21 -14.62 -11.33 10.60
C GLN A 21 -15.73 -10.30 10.90
N GLY A 22 -16.03 -9.42 9.93
CA GLY A 22 -17.08 -8.42 10.05
C GLY A 22 -16.76 -7.22 10.96
N ARG A 23 -15.51 -7.07 11.40
CA ARG A 23 -15.04 -5.93 12.20
C ARG A 23 -13.89 -5.22 11.50
N ILE A 24 -13.74 -3.93 11.78
CA ILE A 24 -12.56 -3.15 11.37
C ILE A 24 -11.38 -3.65 12.20
N ALA A 25 -10.42 -4.26 11.52
CA ALA A 25 -9.16 -4.74 12.09
C ALA A 25 -8.08 -3.66 12.04
N LEU A 26 -8.00 -2.92 10.92
CA LEU A 26 -7.10 -1.77 10.74
C LEU A 26 -7.84 -0.61 10.08
N GLU A 27 -7.37 0.58 10.41
CA GLU A 27 -7.82 1.82 9.81
C GLU A 27 -6.68 2.81 9.80
N GLY A 28 -6.47 3.50 8.67
CA GLY A 28 -5.47 4.55 8.58
C GLY A 28 -5.21 4.97 7.15
N LYS A 29 -4.11 5.69 6.95
CA LYS A 29 -3.59 5.97 5.61
C LYS A 29 -2.95 4.71 5.01
N PRO A 30 -2.95 4.56 3.68
CA PRO A 30 -2.30 3.43 3.01
C PRO A 30 -0.87 3.15 3.48
N GLN A 31 -0.06 4.18 3.68
CA GLN A 31 1.33 4.06 4.12
C GLN A 31 1.45 3.57 5.57
N GLU A 32 0.49 3.92 6.43
CA GLU A 32 0.45 3.49 7.83
C GLU A 32 0.05 2.01 7.91
N ILE A 33 -0.95 1.60 7.11
CA ILE A 33 -1.41 0.20 7.04
C ILE A 33 -0.33 -0.71 6.44
N ALA A 34 0.30 -0.28 5.35
CA ALA A 34 1.38 -1.02 4.69
C ALA A 34 2.67 -1.09 5.53
N GLY A 35 2.85 -0.19 6.50
CA GLY A 35 4.06 -0.09 7.31
C GLY A 35 4.26 -1.19 8.34
N ASN A 36 3.32 -2.12 8.50
CA ASN A 36 3.42 -3.24 9.45
C ASN A 36 3.16 -4.60 8.77
N PRO A 37 4.16 -5.18 8.09
CA PRO A 37 4.03 -6.46 7.39
C PRO A 37 3.61 -7.62 8.29
N GLN A 38 4.04 -7.63 9.55
CA GLN A 38 3.65 -8.67 10.52
C GLN A 38 2.15 -8.64 10.78
N LEU A 39 1.60 -7.44 11.04
CA LEU A 39 0.17 -7.25 11.27
C LEU A 39 -0.66 -7.57 10.03
N LEU A 40 -0.18 -7.22 8.83
CA LEU A 40 -0.84 -7.61 7.59
C LEU A 40 -0.87 -9.14 7.43
N SER A 41 0.26 -9.81 7.71
CA SER A 41 0.36 -11.27 7.64
C SER A 41 -0.63 -11.98 8.60
N GLU A 42 -0.80 -11.47 9.83
CA GLU A 42 -1.81 -11.97 10.78
C GLU A 42 -3.26 -11.82 10.28
N LEU A 43 -3.49 -10.87 9.36
CA LEU A 43 -4.77 -10.64 8.70
C LEU A 43 -4.90 -11.41 7.38
N GLY A 44 -3.87 -12.17 6.98
CA GLY A 44 -3.82 -12.87 5.70
C GLY A 44 -3.62 -11.94 4.51
N LEU A 45 -3.02 -10.77 4.75
CA LEU A 45 -2.72 -9.76 3.74
C LEU A 45 -1.21 -9.62 3.56
N GLU A 46 -0.82 -9.23 2.35
CA GLU A 46 0.55 -8.82 2.03
C GLU A 46 0.54 -7.32 1.72
N PRO A 47 1.61 -6.58 2.05
CA PRO A 47 1.73 -5.20 1.63
C PRO A 47 1.79 -5.10 0.09
N PRO A 48 1.40 -3.96 -0.49
CA PRO A 48 1.58 -3.73 -1.92
C PRO A 48 3.06 -3.86 -2.31
N LEU A 49 3.36 -4.68 -3.32
CA LEU A 49 4.72 -4.89 -3.84
C LEU A 49 5.38 -3.56 -4.20
N SER A 50 4.62 -2.64 -4.80
CA SER A 50 5.16 -1.34 -5.18
C SER A 50 5.57 -0.49 -3.97
N LEU A 51 4.91 -0.63 -2.81
CA LEU A 51 5.29 0.04 -1.57
C LEU A 51 6.54 -0.61 -0.95
N GLU A 52 6.62 -1.94 -0.99
CA GLU A 52 7.82 -2.66 -0.54
C GLU A 52 9.05 -2.30 -1.40
N LEU A 53 8.90 -2.30 -2.71
CA LEU A 53 9.97 -1.93 -3.63
C LEU A 53 10.41 -0.49 -3.43
N GLU A 54 9.46 0.44 -3.28
CA GLU A 54 9.74 1.83 -2.97
C GLU A 54 10.53 1.97 -1.66
N ARG A 55 10.14 1.26 -0.60
CA ARG A 55 10.84 1.23 0.68
C ARG A 55 12.26 0.72 0.55
N VAL A 56 12.45 -0.41 -0.13
CA VAL A 56 13.78 -1.01 -0.37
C VAL A 56 14.71 -0.06 -1.13
N LEU A 57 14.19 0.73 -2.07
CA LEU A 57 14.97 1.73 -2.80
C LEU A 57 15.37 2.90 -1.90
N ILE A 58 14.45 3.41 -1.08
CA ILE A 58 14.72 4.47 -0.09
C ILE A 58 15.80 4.01 0.90
N ASP A 59 15.68 2.79 1.44
CA ASP A 59 16.63 2.25 2.42
C ASP A 59 18.04 2.07 1.83
N ARG A 60 18.17 2.03 0.50
CA ARG A 60 19.43 2.00 -0.24
C ARG A 60 19.93 3.39 -0.69
N GLY A 61 19.24 4.46 -0.31
CA GLY A 61 19.56 5.83 -0.72
C GLY A 61 19.25 6.12 -2.20
N MET A 62 18.36 5.34 -2.82
CA MET A 62 17.96 5.47 -4.23
C MET A 62 16.65 6.26 -4.37
N ASP A 63 16.61 7.48 -3.84
CA ASP A 63 15.38 8.28 -3.74
C ASP A 63 14.71 8.58 -5.09
N GLU A 64 15.51 8.80 -6.14
CA GLU A 64 14.98 9.05 -7.49
C GLU A 64 14.32 7.81 -8.09
N ALA A 65 14.90 6.63 -7.89
CA ALA A 65 14.31 5.37 -8.31
C ALA A 65 13.02 5.08 -7.53
N ALA A 66 13.00 5.34 -6.21
CA ALA A 66 11.81 5.21 -5.40
C ALA A 66 10.68 6.14 -5.88
N ARG A 67 11.02 7.39 -6.24
CA ARG A 67 10.07 8.35 -6.83
C ARG A 67 9.50 7.86 -8.17
N LEU A 68 10.34 7.28 -9.02
CA LEU A 68 9.89 6.71 -10.29
C LEU A 68 8.93 5.54 -10.07
N VAL A 69 9.26 4.60 -9.17
CA VAL A 69 8.39 3.46 -8.83
C VAL A 69 7.04 3.96 -8.31
N ARG A 70 7.04 4.94 -7.39
CA ARG A 70 5.81 5.56 -6.88
C ARG A 70 4.95 6.13 -8.01
N GLY A 71 5.54 6.91 -8.90
CA GLY A 71 4.82 7.52 -10.02
C GLY A 71 4.24 6.48 -10.98
N ARG A 72 5.05 5.49 -11.37
CA ARG A 72 4.64 4.41 -12.28
C ARG A 72 3.55 3.52 -11.69
N ALA A 73 3.61 3.22 -10.40
CA ALA A 73 2.56 2.46 -9.71
C ALA A 73 1.22 3.19 -9.78
N MET A 74 1.21 4.51 -9.53
CA MET A 74 -0.02 5.32 -9.63
C MET A 74 -0.58 5.37 -11.05
N GLU A 75 0.27 5.51 -12.07
CA GLU A 75 -0.15 5.48 -13.48
C GLU A 75 -0.75 4.13 -13.88
N ILE A 76 -0.11 3.01 -13.52
CA ILE A 76 -0.56 1.65 -13.86
C ILE A 76 -1.92 1.35 -13.22
N LEU A 77 -2.14 1.82 -12.00
CA LEU A 77 -3.40 1.65 -11.27
C LEU A 77 -4.49 2.64 -11.69
N GLY A 78 -4.20 3.57 -12.62
CA GLY A 78 -5.18 4.56 -13.07
C GLY A 78 -5.44 5.69 -12.06
N PHE A 79 -4.54 5.90 -11.09
CA PHE A 79 -4.59 6.99 -10.10
C PHE A 79 -3.62 8.15 -10.43
N GLY A 80 -3.04 8.16 -11.64
CA GLY A 80 -2.27 9.30 -12.15
C GLY A 80 -3.15 10.55 -12.37
N PRO A 81 -2.54 11.73 -12.60
CA PRO A 81 -3.27 12.92 -13.00
C PRO A 81 -4.07 12.72 -14.30
#